data_AF-A0A7X9B4M1-F1
#
_entry.id   AF-A0A7X9B4M1-F1
#
_cell.length_a   1.000
_cell.length_b   1.000
_cell.length_c   1.000
_cell.angle_alpha   90.00
_cell.angle_beta   90.00
_cell.angle_gamma   90.00
#
_symmetry.space_group_name_H-M   'P 1'
#
loop_
_entity.id
_entity.type
_entity.pdbx_description
1 polymer ?
#
loop_
_entity_poly.entity_id
_entity_poly.type
_entity_poly.pdbx_seq_one_letter_code
_entity_poly.pdbx_strand_id
1 'polypeptide(L)'
;MIDLQALLATEGAAANPDAAAAAAEPAAPEPVVSATGRVVLFGKERVDNLWVPERRGQLLPAPDASFWRCFMHGQTDIFTRIVPWQLVLSEEQVECLDETATVDNNFKKSTFSSLRVAGGAGVVPAKPIIALEQLEKLRGRMIRVFVWIKGKDTGADAALWHSAPTVSLHLKDANDKLVHETTGVFRTRGTFPWFCYYVDMPIYVALKTTPDVVADAAADAETPAETPEDQLGSFADLLKTDDGGNDDIEALDDFQVSLPQGGGLYVHLNNPQSGTAWFADLSWKEINPRDTFANVSQKELRVDPQTGSLAPNPDYDELPMHIFFGLSKNRPWNFLGGTAALPDLSRNQHLEAYMETVEDDWMHMLHAVPYLAYIYNTGQLLKCTPTFEDEWSQRLLQRLQSLQD
;
A
#
# COMPACT_ATOMS: atom_id res chain seq x y z
N MET A 1 -47.92 19.48 58.60
CA MET A 1 -47.15 18.60 57.70
C MET A 1 -48.16 17.76 56.96
N ILE A 2 -48.53 18.21 55.75
CA ILE A 2 -49.48 17.72 54.73
C ILE A 2 -49.45 18.88 53.71
N ASP A 3 -49.46 18.77 52.40
CA ASP A 3 -49.11 17.75 51.39
C ASP A 3 -49.24 18.59 50.10
N LEU A 4 -48.13 18.77 49.37
CA LEU A 4 -48.03 19.70 48.24
C LEU A 4 -48.38 19.00 46.90
N GLN A 5 -49.32 18.06 46.94
CA GLN A 5 -49.98 17.45 45.77
C GLN A 5 -51.37 18.06 45.54
N ALA A 6 -51.43 19.32 45.10
CA ALA A 6 -52.60 19.86 44.39
C ALA A 6 -52.31 21.29 43.92
N LEU A 7 -51.64 21.44 42.78
CA LEU A 7 -51.93 22.58 41.92
C LEU A 7 -51.63 22.22 40.46
N LEU A 8 -52.73 22.06 39.71
CA LEU A 8 -52.85 22.20 38.26
C LEU A 8 -52.49 21.00 37.40
N ALA A 9 -53.42 20.05 37.42
CA ALA A 9 -53.85 19.37 36.21
C ALA A 9 -54.42 20.40 35.21
N THR A 10 -53.92 20.38 33.98
CA THR A 10 -54.68 20.76 32.78
C THR A 10 -54.45 19.65 31.75
N GLU A 11 -55.46 18.80 31.68
CA GLU A 11 -56.06 18.11 30.54
C GLU A 11 -55.21 17.85 29.28
N GLY A 12 -55.26 16.57 28.88
CA GLY A 12 -54.53 16.01 27.77
C GLY A 12 -55.09 16.37 26.39
N ALA A 13 -54.18 16.38 25.43
CA ALA A 13 -54.46 16.14 24.03
C ALA A 13 -53.71 14.87 23.62
N ALA A 14 -54.43 13.97 22.96
CA ALA A 14 -54.05 12.60 22.64
C ALA A 14 -52.67 12.50 21.95
N ALA A 15 -51.79 11.69 22.53
CA ALA A 15 -50.60 11.21 21.84
C ALA A 15 -51.04 10.19 20.79
N ASN A 16 -50.75 10.49 19.54
CA ASN A 16 -50.94 9.63 18.39
C ASN A 16 -50.06 8.38 18.55
N PRO A 17 -50.60 7.14 18.63
CA PRO A 17 -49.81 5.94 18.94
C PRO A 17 -49.02 5.38 17.74
N ASP A 18 -49.01 6.04 16.59
CA ASP A 18 -48.41 5.54 15.33
C ASP A 18 -47.16 6.29 14.85
N ALA A 19 -46.46 7.02 15.73
CA ALA A 19 -45.10 7.44 15.44
C ALA A 19 -44.15 6.26 15.74
N ALA A 20 -44.09 5.30 14.81
CA ALA A 20 -43.01 4.32 14.78
C ALA A 20 -41.68 5.11 14.76
N ALA A 21 -41.02 5.15 15.91
CA ALA A 21 -39.67 5.64 16.02
C ALA A 21 -38.83 4.78 15.09
N ALA A 22 -38.43 5.33 13.95
CA ALA A 22 -37.40 4.76 13.12
C ALA A 22 -36.22 4.49 14.07
N ALA A 23 -35.96 3.21 14.32
CA ALA A 23 -34.84 2.80 15.15
C ALA A 23 -33.60 3.46 14.54
N ALA A 24 -33.01 4.39 15.27
CA ALA A 24 -31.73 4.96 14.89
C ALA A 24 -30.79 3.78 14.64
N GLU A 25 -30.22 3.71 13.44
CA GLU A 25 -29.19 2.72 13.14
C GLU A 25 -28.16 2.74 14.29
N PRO A 26 -27.78 1.57 14.82
CA PRO A 26 -26.77 1.52 15.87
C PRO A 26 -25.52 2.22 15.34
N ALA A 27 -25.09 3.28 16.02
CA ALA A 27 -23.87 4.00 15.69
C ALA A 27 -22.73 2.98 15.54
N ALA A 28 -21.99 3.07 14.42
CA ALA A 28 -20.87 2.18 14.17
C ALA A 28 -19.94 2.17 15.40
N PRO A 29 -19.53 0.99 15.89
CA PRO A 29 -18.77 0.89 17.12
C PRO A 29 -17.46 1.69 17.00
N GLU A 30 -17.18 2.57 17.95
CA GLU A 30 -15.91 3.30 17.98
C GLU A 30 -14.79 2.42 18.56
N PRO A 31 -13.55 2.52 18.05
CA PRO A 31 -12.43 1.77 18.59
C PRO A 31 -12.09 2.22 20.01
N VAL A 32 -11.96 1.27 20.93
CA VAL A 32 -11.45 1.50 22.29
C VAL A 32 -9.95 1.22 22.31
N VAL A 33 -9.15 2.27 22.49
CA VAL A 33 -7.68 2.18 22.49
C VAL A 33 -7.18 2.18 23.93
N SER A 34 -6.28 1.25 24.27
CA SER A 34 -5.64 1.23 25.58
C SER A 34 -4.79 2.48 25.81
N ALA A 35 -4.51 2.82 27.06
CA ALA A 35 -3.73 4.02 27.41
C ALA A 35 -2.32 4.07 26.77
N THR A 36 -1.77 2.92 26.36
CA THR A 36 -0.49 2.82 25.66
C THR A 36 -0.63 2.72 24.14
N GLY A 37 -1.84 2.47 23.62
CA GLY A 37 -2.07 2.09 22.22
C GLY A 37 -1.61 0.68 21.85
N ARG A 38 -1.15 -0.11 22.84
CA ARG A 38 -0.78 -1.52 22.65
C ARG A 38 -1.97 -2.38 22.27
N VAL A 39 -3.15 -2.08 22.81
CA VAL A 39 -4.36 -2.86 22.57
C VAL A 39 -5.42 -1.95 21.97
N VAL A 40 -6.01 -2.37 20.86
CA VAL A 40 -7.17 -1.72 20.26
C VAL A 40 -8.30 -2.74 20.19
N LEU A 41 -9.48 -2.37 20.69
CA LEU A 41 -10.69 -3.17 20.63
C LEU A 41 -11.69 -2.51 19.69
N PHE A 42 -12.30 -3.30 18.81
CA PHE A 42 -13.36 -2.86 17.91
C PHE A 42 -14.51 -3.85 17.98
N GLY A 43 -15.51 -3.57 18.83
CA GLY A 43 -16.56 -4.54 19.14
C GLY A 43 -15.96 -5.83 19.75
N LYS A 44 -16.02 -6.94 19.01
CA LYS A 44 -15.42 -8.24 19.39
C LYS A 44 -13.99 -8.43 18.88
N GLU A 45 -13.57 -7.61 17.92
CA GLU A 45 -12.25 -7.70 17.30
C GLU A 45 -11.20 -7.01 18.16
N ARG A 46 -9.97 -7.50 18.09
CA ARG A 46 -8.85 -7.07 18.91
C ARG A 46 -7.57 -7.02 18.09
N VAL A 47 -6.80 -5.95 18.29
CA VAL A 47 -5.41 -5.82 17.83
C VAL A 47 -4.51 -5.64 19.05
N ASP A 48 -3.46 -6.46 19.11
CA ASP A 48 -2.34 -6.35 20.03
C ASP A 48 -1.08 -5.95 19.25
N ASN A 49 -0.66 -4.69 19.40
CA ASN A 49 0.60 -4.17 18.88
C ASN A 49 1.73 -4.57 19.84
N LEU A 50 2.24 -5.80 19.69
CA LEU A 50 3.15 -6.46 20.64
C LEU A 50 4.48 -5.74 20.86
N TRP A 51 4.86 -4.86 19.93
CA TRP A 51 6.07 -4.07 20.02
C TRP A 51 5.93 -2.78 20.85
N VAL A 52 4.69 -2.32 21.09
CA VAL A 52 4.41 -1.17 21.94
C VAL A 52 4.53 -1.61 23.40
N PRO A 53 5.34 -0.95 24.25
CA PRO A 53 5.51 -1.36 25.64
C PRO A 53 4.19 -1.44 26.42
N GLU A 54 4.13 -2.38 27.37
CA GLU A 54 2.96 -2.55 28.23
C GLU A 54 2.71 -1.37 29.16
N ARG A 55 3.77 -0.66 29.56
CA ARG A 55 3.69 0.44 30.51
C ARG A 55 3.86 1.78 29.80
N ARG A 56 2.95 2.71 30.10
CA ARG A 56 3.03 4.09 29.62
C ARG A 56 4.33 4.74 30.11
N GLY A 57 4.97 5.50 29.23
CA GLY A 57 6.23 6.20 29.51
C GLY A 57 7.49 5.40 29.26
N GLN A 58 7.38 4.12 28.86
CA GLN A 58 8.52 3.37 28.33
C GLN A 58 8.78 3.75 26.87
N LEU A 59 10.05 3.87 26.52
CA LEU A 59 10.47 4.10 25.13
C LEU A 59 10.16 2.86 24.29
N LEU A 60 9.81 3.11 23.02
CA LEU A 60 9.66 2.04 22.05
C LEU A 60 11.00 1.29 21.90
N PRO A 61 10.99 -0.06 21.81
CA PRO A 61 12.20 -0.82 21.54
C PRO A 61 12.88 -0.33 20.26
N ALA A 62 14.21 -0.36 20.24
CA ALA A 62 14.95 -0.10 19.00
C ALA A 62 14.63 -1.19 17.97
N PRO A 63 14.41 -0.84 16.69
CA PRO A 63 14.23 -1.81 15.60
C PRO A 63 15.41 -2.77 15.52
N ASP A 64 15.14 -4.07 15.62
CA ASP A 64 16.11 -5.13 15.31
C ASP A 64 15.87 -5.69 13.90
N ALA A 65 16.69 -6.65 13.46
CA ALA A 65 16.54 -7.26 12.13
C ALA A 65 15.16 -7.89 11.92
N SER A 66 14.55 -8.47 12.96
CA SER A 66 13.23 -9.11 12.85
C SER A 66 12.10 -8.10 12.65
N PHE A 67 12.26 -6.88 13.16
CA PHE A 67 11.33 -5.78 12.93
C PHE A 67 11.24 -5.40 11.44
N TRP A 68 12.38 -5.34 10.75
CA TRP A 68 12.43 -5.04 9.31
C TRP A 68 11.77 -6.12 8.44
N ARG A 69 11.53 -7.32 8.99
CA ARG A 69 10.79 -8.42 8.33
C ARG A 69 9.28 -8.31 8.43
N CYS A 70 8.77 -7.30 9.13
CA CYS A 70 7.33 -7.10 9.27
C CYS A 70 6.88 -5.72 8.80
N PHE A 71 7.78 -4.75 8.59
CA PHE A 71 7.42 -3.36 8.32
C PHE A 71 8.22 -2.77 7.18
N MET A 72 7.52 -2.32 6.13
CA MET A 72 8.09 -1.58 5.02
C MET A 72 8.82 -0.35 5.55
N HIS A 73 10.12 -0.25 5.26
CA HIS A 73 10.95 0.89 5.64
C HIS A 73 10.91 1.25 7.14
N GLY A 74 10.62 0.26 8.00
CA GLY A 74 10.49 0.44 9.44
C GLY A 74 9.32 1.30 9.89
N GLN A 75 8.33 1.54 9.01
CA GLN A 75 7.13 2.30 9.31
C GLN A 75 6.05 1.40 9.90
N THR A 76 5.50 1.79 11.03
CA THR A 76 4.53 0.99 11.78
C THR A 76 3.13 1.58 11.73
N ASP A 77 2.17 0.68 11.80
CA ASP A 77 0.74 0.95 11.84
C ASP A 77 0.20 1.16 13.27
N ILE A 78 1.04 1.62 14.21
CA ILE A 78 0.55 2.01 15.53
C ILE A 78 -0.04 3.40 15.52
N PHE A 79 -0.93 3.64 16.49
CA PHE A 79 -1.65 4.89 16.65
C PHE A 79 -2.38 5.32 15.36
N THR A 80 -2.70 4.34 14.51
CA THR A 80 -3.53 4.52 13.32
C THR A 80 -5.00 4.41 13.69
N ARG A 81 -5.83 4.90 12.78
CA ARG A 81 -7.27 4.68 12.75
C ARG A 81 -7.52 3.41 11.96
N ILE A 82 -7.98 2.36 12.64
CA ILE A 82 -8.31 1.07 12.02
C ILE A 82 -9.59 1.24 11.21
N VAL A 83 -9.61 0.62 10.02
CA VAL A 83 -10.77 0.53 9.14
C VAL A 83 -11.10 -0.97 8.98
N PRO A 84 -12.02 -1.50 9.81
CA PRO A 84 -12.51 -2.87 9.63
C PRO A 84 -13.09 -3.05 8.22
N TRP A 85 -12.76 -4.15 7.56
CA TRP A 85 -13.28 -4.44 6.23
C TRP A 85 -14.82 -4.47 6.21
N GLN A 86 -15.43 -5.01 7.26
CA GLN A 86 -16.87 -5.12 7.41
C GLN A 86 -17.60 -3.76 7.37
N LEU A 87 -16.92 -2.64 7.66
CA LEU A 87 -17.51 -1.31 7.56
C LEU A 87 -17.56 -0.77 6.13
N VAL A 88 -16.64 -1.23 5.27
CA VAL A 88 -16.43 -0.68 3.92
C VAL A 88 -16.92 -1.58 2.80
N LEU A 89 -17.08 -2.87 3.07
CA LEU A 89 -17.60 -3.85 2.12
C LEU A 89 -19.14 -3.81 2.02
N SER A 90 -19.68 -4.20 0.86
CA SER A 90 -21.10 -4.56 0.72
C SER A 90 -21.38 -5.96 1.30
N GLU A 91 -22.66 -6.32 1.46
CA GLU A 91 -23.06 -7.64 1.95
C GLU A 91 -22.51 -8.78 1.08
N GLU A 92 -22.50 -8.63 -0.25
CA GLU A 92 -21.93 -9.60 -1.20
C GLU A 92 -20.40 -9.72 -1.06
N GLN A 93 -19.72 -8.62 -0.77
CA GLN A 93 -18.26 -8.60 -0.63
C GLN A 93 -17.77 -9.21 0.68
N VAL A 94 -18.63 -9.33 1.70
CA VAL A 94 -18.29 -9.96 2.99
C VAL A 94 -17.91 -11.44 2.81
N GLU A 95 -18.40 -12.11 1.76
CA GLU A 95 -18.01 -13.50 1.45
C GLU A 95 -16.52 -13.65 1.10
N CYS A 96 -15.85 -12.54 0.74
CA CYS A 96 -14.41 -12.53 0.49
C CYS A 96 -13.57 -12.48 1.78
N LEU A 97 -14.20 -12.34 2.96
CA LEU A 97 -13.50 -12.34 4.23
C LEU A 97 -13.08 -13.76 4.65
N ASP A 98 -11.83 -13.88 5.05
CA ASP A 98 -11.23 -15.08 5.60
C ASP A 98 -10.95 -14.85 7.10
N GLU A 99 -11.79 -15.43 7.95
CA GLU A 99 -11.66 -15.36 9.41
C GLU A 99 -10.49 -16.21 9.94
N THR A 100 -9.96 -17.13 9.12
CA THR A 100 -8.86 -18.03 9.50
C THR A 100 -7.49 -17.44 9.21
N ALA A 101 -7.40 -16.54 8.23
CA ALA A 101 -6.19 -15.84 7.87
C ALA A 101 -6.14 -14.49 8.60
N THR A 102 -5.65 -14.50 9.84
CA THR A 102 -5.43 -13.26 10.62
C THR A 102 -3.94 -12.94 10.77
N VAL A 103 -3.62 -11.69 11.09
CA VAL A 103 -2.24 -11.27 11.35
C VAL A 103 -1.78 -11.81 12.70
N ASP A 104 -0.82 -12.74 12.69
CA ASP A 104 -0.14 -13.23 13.88
C ASP A 104 1.36 -13.36 13.60
N ASN A 105 2.15 -12.50 14.23
CA ASN A 105 3.61 -12.51 14.20
C ASN A 105 4.18 -11.93 15.50
N ASN A 106 5.52 -11.80 15.57
CA ASN A 106 6.22 -11.33 16.77
C ASN A 106 5.89 -9.87 17.15
N PHE A 107 5.34 -9.07 16.23
CA PHE A 107 5.11 -7.63 16.39
C PHE A 107 3.63 -7.25 16.45
N LYS A 108 2.73 -8.08 15.89
CA LYS A 108 1.30 -7.82 15.83
C LYS A 108 0.49 -9.11 15.91
N LYS A 109 -0.58 -9.05 16.71
CA LYS A 109 -1.66 -10.04 16.70
C LYS A 109 -2.98 -9.33 16.45
N SER A 110 -3.74 -9.81 15.49
CA SER A 110 -5.04 -9.28 15.13
C SER A 110 -6.04 -10.41 15.00
N THR A 111 -7.26 -10.14 15.44
CA THR A 111 -8.41 -11.03 15.24
C THR A 111 -9.33 -10.55 14.11
N PHE A 112 -8.96 -9.49 13.39
CA PHE A 112 -9.71 -9.03 12.24
C PHE A 112 -9.59 -10.04 11.11
N SER A 113 -10.71 -10.30 10.43
CA SER A 113 -10.72 -11.09 9.21
C SER A 113 -9.92 -10.39 8.12
N SER A 114 -9.21 -11.17 7.29
CA SER A 114 -8.54 -10.61 6.12
C SER A 114 -9.43 -10.67 4.89
N LEU A 115 -9.26 -9.73 3.97
CA LEU A 115 -9.88 -9.81 2.66
C LEU A 115 -9.03 -10.71 1.76
N ARG A 116 -9.62 -11.81 1.28
CA ARG A 116 -8.98 -12.77 0.38
C ARG A 116 -9.26 -12.38 -1.08
N VAL A 117 -8.20 -12.27 -1.87
CA VAL A 117 -8.26 -11.97 -3.30
C VAL A 117 -7.56 -13.07 -4.08
N ALA A 118 -8.32 -13.76 -4.93
CA ALA A 118 -7.80 -14.82 -5.81
C ALA A 118 -6.94 -14.25 -6.95
N GLY A 119 -6.10 -15.07 -7.57
CA GLY A 119 -5.37 -14.69 -8.78
C GLY A 119 -6.31 -14.31 -9.93
N GLY A 120 -5.96 -13.24 -10.65
CA GLY A 120 -6.77 -12.68 -11.73
C GLY A 120 -7.94 -11.82 -11.25
N ALA A 121 -7.99 -11.45 -9.97
CA ALA A 121 -9.09 -10.72 -9.37
C ALA A 121 -8.65 -9.44 -8.66
N GLY A 122 -9.57 -8.48 -8.58
CA GLY A 122 -9.44 -7.26 -7.80
C GLY A 122 -10.72 -6.95 -7.02
N VAL A 123 -10.58 -6.22 -5.92
CA VAL A 123 -11.68 -5.81 -5.05
C VAL A 123 -11.57 -4.32 -4.74
N VAL A 124 -12.64 -3.59 -5.01
CA VAL A 124 -12.86 -2.22 -4.52
C VAL A 124 -14.00 -2.27 -3.50
N PRO A 125 -13.76 -1.96 -2.21
CA PRO A 125 -14.84 -1.90 -1.22
C PRO A 125 -15.95 -0.94 -1.64
N ALA A 126 -17.20 -1.31 -1.36
CA ALA A 126 -18.37 -0.53 -1.77
C ALA A 126 -18.43 0.90 -1.16
N LYS A 127 -17.80 1.11 -0.01
CA LYS A 127 -17.72 2.41 0.68
C LYS A 127 -16.27 2.88 0.78
N PRO A 128 -16.04 4.21 0.83
CA PRO A 128 -14.69 4.74 0.99
C PRO A 128 -14.11 4.42 2.38
N ILE A 129 -12.80 4.23 2.43
CA ILE A 129 -12.04 4.03 3.68
C ILE A 129 -11.91 5.32 4.49
N ILE A 130 -12.10 6.48 3.83
CA ILE A 130 -12.25 7.80 4.46
C ILE A 130 -13.35 8.56 3.71
N ALA A 131 -14.47 8.85 4.39
CA ALA A 131 -15.61 9.58 3.83
C ALA A 131 -15.34 11.09 3.68
N LEU A 132 -16.15 11.78 2.87
CA LEU A 132 -16.00 13.21 2.56
C LEU A 132 -15.96 14.11 3.79
N GLU A 133 -16.76 13.81 4.82
CA GLU A 133 -16.83 14.60 6.05
C GLU A 133 -15.51 14.55 6.85
N GLN A 134 -14.79 13.44 6.73
CA GLN A 134 -13.46 13.29 7.32
C GLN A 134 -12.40 13.92 6.42
N LEU A 135 -12.50 13.75 5.10
CA LEU A 135 -11.58 14.37 4.14
C LEU A 135 -11.59 15.90 4.23
N GLU A 136 -12.74 16.50 4.52
CA GLU A 136 -12.88 17.95 4.73
C GLU A 136 -11.93 18.47 5.81
N LYS A 137 -11.77 17.70 6.90
CA LYS A 137 -10.89 18.00 8.03
C LYS A 137 -9.42 17.71 7.72
N LEU A 138 -9.16 16.91 6.69
CA LEU A 138 -7.82 16.47 6.26
C LEU A 138 -7.28 17.27 5.07
N ARG A 139 -8.02 18.25 4.54
CA ARG A 139 -7.55 19.09 3.43
C ARG A 139 -6.20 19.75 3.73
N GLY A 140 -5.28 19.67 2.77
CA GLY A 140 -3.90 20.12 2.89
C GLY A 140 -2.99 19.20 3.71
N ARG A 141 -3.48 18.04 4.16
CA ARG A 141 -2.70 17.08 4.94
C ARG A 141 -2.19 15.93 4.06
N MET A 142 -1.20 15.23 4.59
CA MET A 142 -0.71 13.97 4.04
C MET A 142 -1.20 12.84 4.95
N ILE A 143 -1.77 11.81 4.35
CA ILE A 143 -2.15 10.59 5.07
C ILE A 143 -1.27 9.43 4.63
N ARG A 144 -1.03 8.50 5.55
CA ARG A 144 -0.42 7.21 5.26
C ARG A 144 -1.42 6.12 5.55
N VAL A 145 -1.75 5.34 4.52
CA VAL A 145 -2.59 4.15 4.62
C VAL A 145 -1.69 2.94 4.77
N PHE A 146 -1.95 2.11 5.77
CA PHE A 146 -1.25 0.87 6.05
C PHE A 146 -2.14 -0.33 5.73
N VAL A 147 -1.53 -1.39 5.24
CA VAL A 147 -2.19 -2.66 4.97
C VAL A 147 -1.19 -3.79 5.13
N TRP A 148 -1.62 -4.86 5.79
CA TRP A 148 -0.83 -6.08 5.90
C TRP A 148 -1.16 -6.98 4.73
N ILE A 149 -0.14 -7.46 4.03
CA ILE A 149 -0.32 -8.34 2.87
C ILE A 149 0.41 -9.65 3.14
N LYS A 150 -0.23 -10.76 2.79
CA LYS A 150 0.34 -12.11 2.75
C LYS A 150 0.05 -12.72 1.39
N GLY A 151 1.03 -13.37 0.79
CA GLY A 151 0.89 -14.05 -0.49
C GLY A 151 1.08 -15.55 -0.35
N LYS A 152 0.30 -16.32 -1.10
CA LYS A 152 0.56 -17.72 -1.40
C LYS A 152 0.55 -17.91 -2.90
N ASP A 153 1.69 -18.29 -3.45
CA ASP A 153 1.91 -18.57 -4.88
C ASP A 153 1.46 -17.40 -5.78
N THR A 154 1.56 -16.17 -5.28
CA THR A 154 1.07 -14.98 -5.99
C THR A 154 1.98 -14.61 -7.16
N GLY A 155 1.41 -14.43 -8.35
CA GLY A 155 2.19 -14.10 -9.54
C GLY A 155 3.23 -15.16 -9.93
N ALA A 156 3.11 -16.39 -9.43
CA ALA A 156 3.91 -17.52 -9.87
C ALA A 156 3.67 -17.79 -11.36
N ASP A 157 4.74 -18.15 -12.07
CA ASP A 157 4.76 -18.47 -13.51
C ASP A 157 4.26 -17.34 -14.44
N ALA A 158 4.21 -16.11 -13.96
CA ALA A 158 3.79 -14.93 -14.70
C ALA A 158 4.92 -13.90 -14.85
N ALA A 159 4.71 -12.89 -15.71
CA ALA A 159 5.64 -11.78 -15.95
C ALA A 159 6.09 -11.15 -14.62
N LEU A 160 7.39 -10.91 -14.45
CA LEU A 160 7.97 -10.71 -13.12
C LEU A 160 7.45 -9.42 -12.48
N TRP A 161 7.47 -8.31 -13.23
CA TRP A 161 7.14 -7.00 -12.67
C TRP A 161 5.65 -6.76 -12.38
N HIS A 162 4.76 -7.23 -13.26
CA HIS A 162 3.34 -6.84 -13.24
C HIS A 162 2.44 -7.79 -12.46
N SER A 163 2.98 -8.91 -11.95
CA SER A 163 2.17 -10.01 -11.42
C SER A 163 2.01 -10.02 -9.90
N ALA A 164 2.63 -9.07 -9.20
CA ALA A 164 2.54 -8.96 -7.74
C ALA A 164 1.18 -8.42 -7.27
N PRO A 165 0.71 -8.78 -6.06
CA PRO A 165 -0.41 -8.10 -5.43
C PRO A 165 -0.13 -6.60 -5.28
N THR A 166 -1.15 -5.76 -5.57
CA THR A 166 -1.03 -4.30 -5.54
C THR A 166 -2.15 -3.66 -4.74
N VAL A 167 -1.87 -2.44 -4.28
CA VAL A 167 -2.81 -1.59 -3.54
C VAL A 167 -2.80 -0.22 -4.17
N SER A 168 -3.94 0.20 -4.71
CA SER A 168 -4.14 1.55 -5.23
C SER A 168 -5.10 2.33 -4.34
N LEU A 169 -4.87 3.63 -4.23
CA LEU A 169 -5.72 4.57 -3.52
C LEU A 169 -6.31 5.55 -4.52
N HIS A 170 -7.63 5.70 -4.51
CA HIS A 170 -8.38 6.56 -5.44
C HIS A 170 -9.15 7.62 -4.65
N LEU A 171 -8.80 8.88 -4.83
CA LEU A 171 -9.44 10.02 -4.17
C LEU A 171 -10.50 10.61 -5.10
N LYS A 172 -11.77 10.51 -4.71
CA LYS A 172 -12.91 11.12 -5.41
C LYS A 172 -13.46 12.32 -4.65
N ASP A 173 -13.84 13.35 -5.39
CA ASP A 173 -14.53 14.52 -4.82
C ASP A 173 -16.04 14.29 -4.66
N ALA A 174 -16.74 15.28 -4.12
CA ALA A 174 -18.18 15.22 -3.88
C ALA A 174 -19.05 15.16 -5.15
N ASN A 175 -18.48 15.43 -6.33
CA ASN A 175 -19.13 15.32 -7.63
C ASN A 175 -18.81 13.99 -8.32
N ASP A 176 -18.30 13.00 -7.58
CA ASP A 176 -17.91 11.69 -8.10
C ASP A 176 -16.69 11.70 -9.03
N LYS A 177 -15.93 12.81 -9.08
CA LYS A 177 -14.77 12.94 -9.97
C LYS A 177 -13.51 12.40 -9.30
N LEU A 178 -12.75 11.56 -10.01
CA LEU A 178 -11.42 11.14 -9.59
C LEU A 178 -10.46 12.36 -9.61
N VAL A 179 -9.94 12.71 -8.44
CA VAL A 179 -9.01 13.82 -8.22
C VAL A 179 -7.56 13.34 -8.24
N HIS A 180 -7.32 12.16 -7.67
CA HIS A 180 -5.97 11.60 -7.54
C HIS A 180 -6.00 10.10 -7.45
N GLU A 181 -4.94 9.49 -7.97
CA GLU A 181 -4.69 8.07 -7.86
C GLU A 181 -3.21 7.85 -7.54
N THR A 182 -2.94 6.91 -6.64
CA THR A 182 -1.58 6.45 -6.36
C THR A 182 -1.58 4.95 -6.10
N THR A 183 -0.58 4.25 -6.63
CA THR A 183 -0.41 2.81 -6.48
C THR A 183 0.85 2.52 -5.68
N GLY A 184 0.74 1.61 -4.69
CA GLY A 184 1.86 1.12 -3.93
C GLY A 184 2.81 0.28 -4.79
N VAL A 185 4.09 0.64 -4.80
CA VAL A 185 5.14 -0.10 -5.51
C VAL A 185 5.75 -1.13 -4.55
N PHE A 186 5.03 -2.24 -4.32
CA PHE A 186 5.44 -3.28 -3.37
C PHE A 186 6.05 -4.51 -4.03
N ARG A 187 5.59 -4.89 -5.24
CA ARG A 187 6.18 -5.87 -6.18
C ARG A 187 6.64 -7.24 -5.62
N THR A 188 6.30 -7.57 -4.38
CA THR A 188 6.58 -8.87 -3.78
C THR A 188 5.70 -9.95 -4.39
N ARG A 189 6.30 -11.05 -4.87
CA ARG A 189 5.61 -12.20 -5.46
C ARG A 189 5.87 -13.48 -4.68
N GLY A 190 5.21 -14.56 -5.13
CA GLY A 190 5.36 -15.91 -4.61
C GLY A 190 4.60 -16.11 -3.31
N THR A 191 5.20 -16.91 -2.43
CA THR A 191 4.70 -17.21 -1.10
C THR A 191 5.52 -16.43 -0.06
N PHE A 192 4.87 -15.50 0.63
CA PHE A 192 5.51 -14.63 1.63
C PHE A 192 4.60 -14.40 2.84
N PRO A 193 5.17 -14.26 4.06
CA PRO A 193 4.39 -14.08 5.29
C PRO A 193 3.74 -12.69 5.36
N TRP A 194 2.96 -12.45 6.42
CA TRP A 194 2.39 -11.14 6.69
C TRP A 194 3.46 -10.05 6.78
N PHE A 195 3.32 -9.04 5.93
CA PHE A 195 4.21 -7.87 5.90
C PHE A 195 3.38 -6.59 5.80
N CYS A 196 3.72 -5.57 6.60
CA CYS A 196 3.02 -4.30 6.65
C CYS A 196 3.58 -3.34 5.60
N TYR A 197 2.75 -2.99 4.62
CA TYR A 197 3.06 -2.00 3.60
C TYR A 197 2.34 -0.69 3.88
N TYR A 198 2.80 0.38 3.25
CA TYR A 198 2.09 1.67 3.31
C TYR A 198 2.07 2.40 1.97
N VAL A 199 0.99 3.14 1.73
CA VAL A 199 0.84 4.08 0.63
C VAL A 199 0.54 5.46 1.20
N ASP A 200 1.27 6.45 0.71
CA ASP A 200 1.15 7.85 1.09
C ASP A 200 0.19 8.55 0.11
N MET A 201 -0.82 9.28 0.62
CA MET A 201 -1.82 9.98 -0.19
C MET A 201 -1.93 11.46 0.24
N PRO A 202 -1.72 12.43 -0.68
CA PRO A 202 -1.97 13.83 -0.40
C PRO A 202 -3.48 14.14 -0.47
N ILE A 203 -3.99 14.86 0.53
CA ILE A 203 -5.36 15.40 0.49
C ILE A 203 -5.29 16.88 0.12
N TYR A 204 -5.73 17.21 -1.09
CA TYR A 204 -5.59 18.57 -1.62
C TYR A 204 -6.46 19.60 -0.89
N VAL A 205 -5.92 20.81 -0.72
CA VAL A 205 -6.67 21.95 -0.16
C VAL A 205 -7.92 22.27 -1.00
N ALA A 206 -7.81 22.09 -2.33
CA ALA A 206 -8.88 22.35 -3.28
C ALA A 206 -9.87 21.18 -3.46
N LEU A 207 -9.75 20.10 -2.67
CA LEU A 207 -10.67 18.97 -2.75
C LEU A 207 -12.10 19.44 -2.44
N LYS A 208 -13.03 19.19 -3.37
CA LYS A 208 -14.46 19.47 -3.18
C LYS A 208 -15.09 18.38 -2.33
N THR A 209 -15.60 18.75 -1.16
CA THR A 209 -16.24 17.85 -0.19
C THR A 209 -17.74 18.08 -0.07
N THR A 210 -18.24 19.09 -0.77
CA THR A 210 -19.67 19.37 -0.97
C THR A 210 -19.96 19.38 -2.46
N PRO A 211 -21.07 18.78 -2.92
CA PRO A 211 -21.44 18.79 -4.33
C PRO A 211 -21.61 20.22 -4.82
N ASP A 212 -21.29 20.47 -6.08
CA ASP A 212 -21.65 21.74 -6.70
C ASP A 212 -23.18 21.86 -6.68
N VAL A 213 -23.69 23.01 -6.22
CA VAL A 213 -25.12 23.31 -6.37
C VAL A 213 -25.36 23.41 -7.87
N VAL A 214 -26.01 22.39 -8.43
CA VAL A 214 -26.45 22.43 -9.83
C VAL A 214 -27.50 23.54 -9.89
N ALA A 215 -27.07 24.75 -10.26
CA ALA A 215 -27.98 25.68 -10.87
C ALA A 215 -28.38 25.02 -12.18
N ASP A 216 -29.67 24.71 -12.35
CA ASP A 216 -30.24 24.38 -13.66
C ASP A 216 -29.96 25.55 -14.59
N ALA A 217 -28.84 25.47 -15.29
CA ALA A 217 -28.43 26.38 -16.33
C ALA A 217 -28.05 25.52 -17.53
N ALA A 218 -29.06 25.21 -18.34
CA ALA A 218 -28.84 24.97 -19.74
C ALA A 218 -28.14 26.20 -20.33
N ALA A 219 -26.88 26.06 -20.74
CA ALA A 219 -26.26 26.75 -21.88
C ALA A 219 -24.74 26.46 -21.92
N ASP A 220 -24.33 25.76 -22.98
CA ASP A 220 -23.10 25.91 -23.74
C ASP A 220 -21.84 26.42 -23.02
N ALA A 221 -20.91 25.51 -22.76
CA ALA A 221 -19.52 25.85 -22.48
C ALA A 221 -18.67 25.54 -23.72
N GLU A 222 -18.30 26.59 -24.44
CA GLU A 222 -17.23 26.59 -25.44
C GLU A 222 -15.91 26.14 -24.80
N THR A 223 -15.20 25.27 -25.51
CA THR A 223 -13.86 24.77 -25.19
C THR A 223 -12.84 25.91 -25.22
N PRO A 224 -12.09 26.19 -24.14
CA PRO A 224 -10.95 27.10 -24.21
C PRO A 224 -9.76 26.35 -24.82
N ALA A 225 -9.13 26.98 -25.80
CA ALA A 225 -7.94 26.52 -26.49
C ALA A 225 -6.74 26.30 -25.54
N GLU A 226 -6.02 25.20 -25.77
CA GLU A 226 -4.76 24.87 -25.10
C GLU A 226 -3.66 25.85 -25.53
N THR A 227 -2.95 26.40 -24.55
CA THR A 227 -1.64 27.04 -24.73
C THR A 227 -0.54 26.06 -24.30
N PRO A 228 0.50 25.84 -25.11
CA PRO A 228 1.59 24.92 -24.78
C PRO A 228 2.66 25.57 -23.90
N GLU A 229 3.52 24.71 -23.33
CA GLU A 229 4.74 24.98 -22.54
C GLU A 229 4.46 25.19 -21.03
N ASP A 230 5.07 24.48 -20.08
CA ASP A 230 6.42 23.95 -19.99
C ASP A 230 6.44 22.87 -18.87
N GLN A 231 6.57 21.58 -19.20
CA GLN A 231 6.71 20.51 -18.20
C GLN A 231 8.10 19.87 -18.32
N LEU A 232 8.99 20.25 -17.41
CA LEU A 232 10.09 19.39 -17.00
C LEU A 232 9.45 18.17 -16.32
N GLY A 233 9.29 17.09 -17.10
CA GLY A 233 8.64 15.86 -16.69
C GLY A 233 9.24 15.29 -15.40
N SER A 234 8.36 14.83 -14.51
CA SER A 234 8.76 14.04 -13.37
C SER A 234 8.93 12.58 -13.80
N PHE A 235 9.70 11.78 -13.08
CA PHE A 235 9.90 10.36 -13.39
C PHE A 235 8.60 9.54 -13.42
N ALA A 236 7.49 10.04 -12.85
CA ALA A 236 6.17 9.42 -12.97
C ALA A 236 5.59 9.51 -14.40
N ASP A 237 6.08 10.44 -15.22
CA ASP A 237 5.66 10.62 -16.61
C ASP A 237 6.32 9.60 -17.56
N LEU A 238 7.50 9.06 -17.16
CA LEU A 238 8.19 7.96 -17.85
C LEU A 238 7.47 6.61 -17.74
N LEU A 239 6.53 6.45 -16.79
CA LEU A 239 5.73 5.23 -16.64
C LEU A 239 4.43 5.27 -17.46
N LYS A 240 4.13 6.38 -18.16
CA LYS A 240 2.88 6.58 -18.90
C LYS A 240 3.06 6.66 -20.42
N THR A 241 4.29 6.63 -20.91
CA THR A 241 4.61 6.72 -22.34
C THR A 241 5.68 5.71 -22.67
N ASP A 242 5.25 4.48 -22.95
CA ASP A 242 6.08 3.47 -23.62
C ASP A 242 5.25 2.75 -24.69
N ASP A 243 4.72 3.53 -25.62
CA ASP A 243 4.19 3.11 -26.90
C ASP A 243 5.37 2.94 -27.91
N GLY A 244 6.30 2.06 -27.52
CA GLY A 244 7.29 1.47 -28.41
C GLY A 244 6.60 0.47 -29.33
N GLY A 245 6.32 0.89 -30.56
CA GLY A 245 5.58 0.12 -31.56
C GLY A 245 6.04 -1.32 -31.73
N ASN A 246 5.12 -2.24 -31.45
CA ASN A 246 5.01 -3.51 -32.13
C ASN A 246 3.52 -3.84 -32.22
N ASP A 247 3.00 -3.89 -33.45
CA ASP A 247 1.63 -4.26 -33.77
C ASP A 247 1.41 -5.74 -33.41
N ASP A 248 1.06 -6.01 -32.15
CA ASP A 248 0.33 -7.18 -31.63
C ASP A 248 0.08 -7.01 -30.11
N ILE A 249 -0.39 -5.83 -29.68
CA ILE A 249 -0.90 -5.60 -28.31
C ILE A 249 -2.38 -5.96 -28.30
N GLU A 250 -2.71 -7.25 -28.20
CA GLU A 250 -3.98 -7.62 -27.59
C GLU A 250 -3.86 -7.49 -26.06
N ALA A 251 -4.36 -6.35 -25.58
CA ALA A 251 -4.87 -6.10 -24.23
C ALA A 251 -3.88 -6.09 -23.04
N LEU A 252 -3.17 -4.97 -22.89
CA LEU A 252 -2.88 -4.39 -21.57
C LEU A 252 -3.32 -2.91 -21.53
N ASP A 253 -4.44 -2.61 -22.20
CA ASP A 253 -5.20 -1.38 -21.95
C ASP A 253 -5.67 -1.40 -20.50
N ASP A 254 -5.41 -0.30 -19.80
CA ASP A 254 -6.03 0.16 -18.56
C ASP A 254 -7.02 -0.83 -17.94
N PHE A 255 -6.63 -1.45 -16.82
CA PHE A 255 -7.62 -1.95 -15.86
C PHE A 255 -8.47 -0.76 -15.43
N GLN A 256 -9.53 -0.46 -16.17
CA GLN A 256 -10.46 0.59 -15.86
C GLN A 256 -11.22 0.14 -14.61
N VAL A 257 -10.65 0.46 -13.45
CA VAL A 257 -11.21 0.09 -12.16
C VAL A 257 -12.56 0.79 -12.04
N SER A 258 -13.63 0.01 -12.03
CA SER A 258 -14.98 0.54 -11.79
C SER A 258 -15.11 0.92 -10.32
N LEU A 259 -14.86 2.19 -10.00
CA LEU A 259 -15.03 2.73 -8.66
C LEU A 259 -16.52 2.89 -8.31
N PRO A 260 -16.94 2.60 -7.05
CA PRO A 260 -18.30 2.86 -6.59
C PRO A 260 -18.69 4.33 -6.73
N GLN A 261 -19.99 4.59 -6.90
CA GLN A 261 -20.53 5.96 -6.87
C GLN A 261 -20.35 6.56 -5.47
N GLY A 262 -19.99 7.84 -5.41
CA GLY A 262 -19.72 8.59 -4.21
C GLY A 262 -18.31 9.19 -4.16
N GLY A 263 -18.20 10.30 -3.44
CA GLY A 263 -16.92 10.90 -3.10
C GLY A 263 -16.29 10.25 -1.87
N GLY A 264 -14.98 10.34 -1.75
CA GLY A 264 -14.23 9.70 -0.67
C GLY A 264 -12.87 9.18 -1.11
N LEU A 265 -12.13 8.61 -0.16
CA LEU A 265 -10.92 7.86 -0.46
C LEU A 265 -11.26 6.38 -0.54
N TYR A 266 -11.08 5.78 -1.71
CA TYR A 266 -11.27 4.36 -1.95
C TYR A 266 -9.93 3.64 -2.01
N VAL A 267 -9.95 2.36 -1.69
CA VAL A 267 -8.81 1.45 -1.87
C VAL A 267 -9.19 0.41 -2.92
N HIS A 268 -8.27 0.09 -3.82
CA HIS A 268 -8.38 -1.02 -4.75
C HIS A 268 -7.27 -2.03 -4.42
N LEU A 269 -7.67 -3.27 -4.18
CA LEU A 269 -6.79 -4.39 -3.86
C LEU A 269 -6.80 -5.35 -5.04
N ASN A 270 -5.65 -5.62 -5.62
CA ASN A 270 -5.57 -6.42 -6.84
C ASN A 270 -4.55 -7.54 -6.69
N ASN A 271 -4.89 -8.74 -7.16
CA ASN A 271 -3.98 -9.88 -7.32
C ASN A 271 -4.05 -10.34 -8.78
N PRO A 272 -3.22 -9.78 -9.67
CA PRO A 272 -3.51 -9.74 -11.10
C PRO A 272 -3.39 -11.08 -11.85
N GLN A 273 -2.71 -12.09 -11.29
CA GLN A 273 -2.37 -13.30 -12.06
C GLN A 273 -2.77 -14.60 -11.36
N SER A 274 -1.98 -15.06 -10.40
CA SER A 274 -2.11 -16.40 -9.82
C SER A 274 -2.08 -16.38 -8.30
N GLY A 275 -2.33 -17.55 -7.70
CA GLY A 275 -2.26 -17.74 -6.25
C GLY A 275 -3.38 -17.05 -5.47
N THR A 276 -3.08 -16.67 -4.24
CA THR A 276 -4.02 -15.97 -3.35
C THR A 276 -3.27 -14.93 -2.53
N ALA A 277 -3.80 -13.72 -2.51
CA ALA A 277 -3.35 -12.64 -1.64
C ALA A 277 -4.39 -12.40 -0.54
N TRP A 278 -3.92 -12.16 0.68
CA TRP A 278 -4.75 -11.71 1.79
C TRP A 278 -4.33 -10.31 2.21
N PHE A 279 -5.32 -9.45 2.45
CA PHE A 279 -5.14 -8.07 2.89
C PHE A 279 -5.81 -7.89 4.25
N ALA A 280 -5.06 -7.48 5.26
CA ALA A 280 -5.53 -7.38 6.65
C ALA A 280 -5.18 -6.05 7.29
N ASP A 281 -5.85 -5.76 8.41
CA ASP A 281 -5.56 -4.64 9.30
C ASP A 281 -5.40 -3.30 8.58
N LEU A 282 -6.31 -3.00 7.65
CA LEU A 282 -6.35 -1.72 6.97
C LEU A 282 -6.47 -0.60 8.01
N SER A 283 -5.57 0.36 7.95
CA SER A 283 -5.58 1.50 8.87
C SER A 283 -4.89 2.71 8.28
N TRP A 284 -5.09 3.88 8.86
CA TRP A 284 -4.44 5.10 8.36
C TRP A 284 -4.10 6.09 9.47
N LYS A 285 -3.15 7.00 9.21
CA LYS A 285 -2.86 8.15 10.08
C LYS A 285 -2.46 9.38 9.28
N GLU A 286 -2.68 10.55 9.85
CA GLU A 286 -2.05 11.79 9.37
C GLU A 286 -0.54 11.71 9.63
N ILE A 287 0.25 12.12 8.65
CA ILE A 287 1.70 12.26 8.77
C ILE A 287 2.10 13.69 8.43
N ASN A 288 3.23 14.16 8.98
CA ASN A 288 3.77 15.41 8.51
C ASN A 288 4.29 15.18 7.08
N PRO A 289 4.00 16.05 6.09
CA PRO A 289 4.62 15.94 4.76
C PRO A 289 6.15 15.89 4.86
N ARG A 290 6.73 16.58 5.85
CA ARG A 290 8.16 16.49 6.15
C ARG A 290 8.63 15.10 6.53
N ASP A 291 7.79 14.21 7.06
CA ASP A 291 8.16 12.82 7.35
C ASP A 291 8.29 12.02 6.05
N THR A 292 7.51 12.34 5.02
CA THR A 292 7.67 11.79 3.66
C THR A 292 8.95 12.31 2.99
N PHE A 293 9.28 13.59 3.15
CA PHE A 293 10.55 14.14 2.62
C PHE A 293 11.78 13.75 3.45
N ALA A 294 11.64 13.64 4.77
CA ALA A 294 12.68 13.16 5.69
C ALA A 294 12.96 11.68 5.45
N ASN A 295 11.96 10.89 5.05
CA ASN A 295 12.18 9.53 4.55
C ASN A 295 13.18 9.51 3.38
N VAL A 296 13.23 10.54 2.54
CA VAL A 296 14.23 10.65 1.46
C VAL A 296 15.58 11.11 1.99
N SER A 297 15.63 12.13 2.86
CA SER A 297 16.90 12.66 3.40
C SER A 297 17.57 11.79 4.46
N GLN A 298 16.82 10.88 5.10
CA GLN A 298 17.28 9.87 6.05
C GLN A 298 17.18 8.45 5.48
N LYS A 299 17.37 8.31 4.16
CA LYS A 299 17.38 7.02 3.44
C LYS A 299 18.18 5.94 4.17
N GLU A 300 19.32 6.30 4.77
CA GLU A 300 20.20 5.38 5.51
C GLU A 300 19.54 4.76 6.77
N LEU A 301 18.53 5.40 7.35
CA LEU A 301 17.77 4.85 8.48
C LEU A 301 16.75 3.78 8.03
N ARG A 302 16.43 3.72 6.74
CA ARG A 302 15.47 2.76 6.16
C ARG A 302 16.14 1.50 5.62
N VAL A 303 17.48 1.46 5.62
CA VAL A 303 18.24 0.34 5.09
C VAL A 303 18.09 -0.84 6.04
N ASP A 304 17.58 -1.95 5.53
CA ASP A 304 17.51 -3.19 6.30
C ASP A 304 18.93 -3.58 6.76
N PRO A 305 19.20 -3.65 8.07
CA PRO A 305 20.55 -3.87 8.58
C PRO A 305 21.14 -5.23 8.20
N GLN A 306 20.31 -6.21 7.81
CA GLN A 306 20.75 -7.55 7.44
C GLN A 306 21.11 -7.65 5.95
N THR A 307 20.22 -7.24 5.06
CA THR A 307 20.44 -7.33 3.60
C THR A 307 21.17 -6.12 3.02
N GLY A 308 21.16 -4.99 3.72
CA GLY A 308 21.62 -3.71 3.20
C GLY A 308 20.72 -3.11 2.11
N SER A 309 19.50 -3.65 1.96
CA SER A 309 18.54 -3.24 0.94
C SER A 309 17.59 -2.15 1.45
N LEU A 310 17.05 -1.40 0.49
CA LEU A 310 15.94 -0.46 0.67
C LEU A 310 14.65 -0.92 -0.02
N ALA A 311 14.62 -2.14 -0.54
CA ALA A 311 13.41 -2.74 -1.06
C ALA A 311 12.32 -2.79 0.04
N PRO A 312 11.03 -2.64 -0.32
CA PRO A 312 9.93 -2.72 0.62
C PRO A 312 9.92 -3.98 1.47
N ASN A 313 10.12 -5.15 0.84
CA ASN A 313 10.19 -6.46 1.48
C ASN A 313 11.49 -7.18 1.06
N PRO A 314 12.62 -6.86 1.70
CA PRO A 314 13.95 -7.19 1.17
C PRO A 314 14.31 -8.69 1.18
N ASP A 315 13.49 -9.56 1.77
CA ASP A 315 13.69 -11.01 1.65
C ASP A 315 12.96 -11.62 0.44
N TYR A 316 11.85 -11.01 0.01
CA TYR A 316 10.92 -11.58 -0.97
C TYR A 316 10.76 -10.73 -2.23
N ASP A 317 11.39 -9.55 -2.27
CA ASP A 317 11.43 -8.70 -3.44
C ASP A 317 12.53 -9.13 -4.42
N GLU A 318 12.30 -8.85 -5.68
CA GLU A 318 13.22 -9.17 -6.77
C GLU A 318 14.24 -8.08 -7.02
N LEU A 319 15.31 -8.41 -7.74
CA LEU A 319 16.46 -7.51 -7.96
C LEU A 319 16.08 -6.06 -8.34
N PRO A 320 15.13 -5.79 -9.26
CA PRO A 320 14.79 -4.41 -9.61
C PRO A 320 14.36 -3.59 -8.39
N MET A 321 13.67 -4.17 -7.41
CA MET A 321 13.23 -3.46 -6.21
C MET A 321 14.38 -3.05 -5.30
N HIS A 322 15.40 -3.92 -5.18
CA HIS A 322 16.62 -3.61 -4.45
C HIS A 322 17.39 -2.42 -5.06
N ILE A 323 17.24 -2.21 -6.37
CA ILE A 323 17.92 -1.14 -7.12
C ILE A 323 17.05 0.11 -7.21
N PHE A 324 15.74 -0.03 -7.41
CA PHE A 324 14.78 1.06 -7.60
C PHE A 324 14.70 2.00 -6.39
N PHE A 325 14.68 1.44 -5.18
CA PHE A 325 14.72 2.23 -3.94
C PHE A 325 16.14 2.73 -3.60
N GLY A 326 17.11 2.31 -4.42
CA GLY A 326 18.51 2.71 -4.46
C GLY A 326 19.39 2.03 -3.42
N LEU A 327 20.69 2.25 -3.56
CA LEU A 327 21.72 1.55 -2.78
C LEU A 327 22.29 2.44 -1.67
N SER A 328 22.61 1.85 -0.52
CA SER A 328 23.33 2.53 0.58
C SER A 328 24.83 2.31 0.44
N LYS A 329 25.61 3.39 0.40
CA LYS A 329 27.08 3.29 0.40
C LYS A 329 27.69 2.96 1.77
N ASN A 330 26.88 2.95 2.83
CA ASN A 330 27.35 2.76 4.20
C ASN A 330 27.03 1.36 4.75
N ARG A 331 26.36 0.52 3.96
CA ARG A 331 25.95 -0.83 4.33
C ARG A 331 26.40 -1.83 3.27
N PRO A 332 26.82 -3.05 3.67
CA PRO A 332 27.02 -4.15 2.72
C PRO A 332 25.71 -4.53 2.03
N TRP A 333 25.72 -4.64 0.70
CA TRP A 333 24.63 -5.09 -0.18
C TRP A 333 24.53 -6.62 -0.15
N ASN A 334 24.25 -7.18 1.02
CA ASN A 334 24.18 -8.61 1.26
C ASN A 334 23.06 -9.30 0.46
N PHE A 335 22.04 -8.56 0.00
CA PHE A 335 21.01 -9.12 -0.89
C PHE A 335 21.59 -9.73 -2.19
N LEU A 336 22.77 -9.28 -2.64
CA LEU A 336 23.47 -9.86 -3.79
C LEU A 336 23.96 -11.30 -3.52
N GLY A 337 24.13 -11.65 -2.24
CA GLY A 337 24.42 -13.01 -1.78
C GLY A 337 23.18 -13.92 -1.75
N GLY A 338 22.03 -13.42 -2.19
CA GLY A 338 20.76 -14.15 -2.26
C GLY A 338 19.75 -13.74 -1.18
N THR A 339 18.48 -13.90 -1.52
CA THR A 339 17.30 -13.72 -0.68
C THR A 339 16.35 -14.91 -0.89
N ALA A 340 15.12 -14.86 -0.36
CA ALA A 340 14.14 -15.90 -0.69
C ALA A 340 13.67 -15.82 -2.15
N ALA A 341 13.67 -14.63 -2.74
CA ALA A 341 13.25 -14.39 -4.13
C ALA A 341 14.42 -14.25 -5.13
N LEU A 342 15.63 -13.98 -4.65
CA LEU A 342 16.81 -13.74 -5.50
C LEU A 342 17.89 -14.79 -5.25
N PRO A 343 18.47 -15.43 -6.29
CA PRO A 343 19.61 -16.32 -6.08
C PRO A 343 20.88 -15.54 -5.69
N ASP A 344 21.92 -16.24 -5.23
CA ASP A 344 23.23 -15.63 -4.96
C ASP A 344 23.88 -15.20 -6.28
N LEU A 345 23.66 -13.94 -6.67
CA LEU A 345 24.16 -13.34 -7.89
C LEU A 345 25.67 -13.14 -7.89
N SER A 346 26.39 -13.38 -6.78
CA SER A 346 27.85 -13.37 -6.78
C SER A 346 28.46 -14.59 -7.46
N ARG A 347 27.64 -15.62 -7.73
CA ARG A 347 28.01 -16.89 -8.36
C ARG A 347 27.73 -16.87 -9.85
N ASN A 348 28.67 -17.36 -10.63
CA ASN A 348 28.57 -17.38 -12.09
C ASN A 348 27.38 -18.20 -12.59
N GLN A 349 27.18 -19.40 -12.02
CA GLN A 349 26.05 -20.27 -12.39
C GLN A 349 24.69 -19.61 -12.10
N HIS A 350 24.57 -18.92 -10.97
CA HIS A 350 23.32 -18.26 -10.60
C HIS A 350 23.07 -16.98 -11.40
N LEU A 351 24.13 -16.25 -11.74
CA LEU A 351 24.02 -15.11 -12.67
C LEU A 351 23.46 -15.57 -14.02
N GLU A 352 24.00 -16.64 -14.59
CA GLU A 352 23.54 -17.17 -15.88
C GLU A 352 22.08 -17.63 -15.81
N ALA A 353 21.71 -18.41 -14.79
CA ALA A 353 20.33 -18.84 -14.60
C ALA A 353 19.36 -17.67 -14.36
N TYR A 354 19.80 -16.64 -13.62
CA TYR A 354 19.04 -15.42 -13.43
C TYR A 354 18.83 -14.69 -14.77
N MET A 355 19.89 -14.51 -15.56
CA MET A 355 19.80 -13.89 -16.88
C MET A 355 18.76 -14.60 -17.73
N GLU A 356 18.84 -15.94 -17.88
CA GLU A 356 17.88 -16.75 -18.64
C GLU A 356 16.42 -16.59 -18.21
N THR A 357 16.19 -16.28 -16.93
CA THR A 357 14.84 -16.09 -16.39
C THR A 357 14.26 -14.71 -16.73
N VAL A 358 15.12 -13.72 -16.97
CA VAL A 358 14.72 -12.31 -17.01
C VAL A 358 14.87 -11.66 -18.37
N GLU A 359 15.37 -12.38 -19.39
CA GLU A 359 15.70 -11.81 -20.72
C GLU A 359 14.47 -11.16 -21.38
N ASP A 360 13.28 -11.68 -21.12
CA ASP A 360 12.01 -11.18 -21.66
C ASP A 360 11.28 -10.20 -20.72
N ASP A 361 11.83 -9.89 -19.54
CA ASP A 361 11.21 -8.94 -18.60
C ASP A 361 11.87 -7.55 -18.72
N TRP A 362 11.10 -6.59 -19.23
CA TRP A 362 11.56 -5.23 -19.47
C TRP A 362 12.10 -4.54 -18.22
N MET A 363 11.51 -4.76 -17.04
CA MET A 363 11.95 -4.08 -15.82
C MET A 363 13.31 -4.61 -15.39
N HIS A 364 13.52 -5.93 -15.48
CA HIS A 364 14.81 -6.51 -15.18
C HIS A 364 15.86 -6.07 -16.20
N MET A 365 15.56 -6.16 -17.49
CA MET A 365 16.52 -5.85 -18.55
C MET A 365 16.86 -4.37 -18.69
N LEU A 366 15.94 -3.45 -18.37
CA LEU A 366 16.18 -2.01 -18.44
C LEU A 366 16.65 -1.41 -17.10
N HIS A 367 16.15 -1.91 -15.96
CA HIS A 367 16.39 -1.29 -14.66
C HIS A 367 17.26 -2.08 -13.69
N ALA A 368 17.46 -3.39 -13.90
CA ALA A 368 18.25 -4.20 -12.98
C ALA A 368 19.58 -4.67 -13.59
N VAL A 369 19.53 -5.34 -14.73
CA VAL A 369 20.72 -5.94 -15.37
C VAL A 369 21.78 -4.89 -15.73
N PRO A 370 21.47 -3.72 -16.33
CA PRO A 370 22.49 -2.72 -16.62
C PRO A 370 23.17 -2.20 -15.35
N TYR A 371 22.42 -2.14 -14.24
CA TYR A 371 22.93 -1.73 -12.95
C TYR A 371 23.83 -2.79 -12.28
N LEU A 372 23.78 -4.06 -12.68
CA LEU A 372 24.69 -5.08 -12.16
C LEU A 372 26.16 -4.75 -12.46
N ALA A 373 26.46 -4.20 -13.64
CA ALA A 373 27.81 -3.73 -13.98
C ALA A 373 28.24 -2.55 -13.09
N TYR A 374 27.33 -1.61 -12.82
CA TYR A 374 27.57 -0.51 -11.90
C TYR A 374 27.81 -1.02 -10.47
N ILE A 375 26.98 -1.97 -10.01
CA ILE A 375 27.05 -2.60 -8.69
C ILE A 375 28.40 -3.31 -8.51
N TYR A 376 28.83 -4.10 -9.50
CA TYR A 376 30.11 -4.79 -9.46
C TYR A 376 31.28 -3.83 -9.29
N ASN A 377 31.37 -2.80 -10.12
CA ASN A 377 32.50 -1.86 -10.10
C ASN A 377 32.46 -0.95 -8.87
N THR A 378 31.33 -0.27 -8.65
CA THR A 378 31.19 0.72 -7.57
C THR A 378 31.15 0.04 -6.21
N GLY A 379 30.47 -1.09 -6.12
CA GLY A 379 30.34 -1.85 -4.87
C GLY A 379 31.67 -2.42 -4.38
N GLN A 380 32.55 -2.86 -5.28
CA GLN A 380 33.91 -3.25 -4.90
C GLN A 380 34.74 -2.06 -4.40
N LEU A 381 34.67 -0.91 -5.08
CA LEU A 381 35.36 0.32 -4.65
C LEU A 381 34.89 0.78 -3.27
N LEU A 382 33.58 0.72 -3.02
CA LEU A 382 32.97 1.09 -1.75
C LEU A 382 33.09 -0.01 -0.68
N LYS A 383 33.52 -1.23 -1.05
CA LYS A 383 33.51 -2.43 -0.20
C LYS A 383 32.12 -2.76 0.34
N CYS A 384 31.10 -2.55 -0.49
CA CYS A 384 29.71 -2.84 -0.17
C CYS A 384 29.23 -4.18 -0.74
N THR A 385 29.91 -4.78 -1.72
CA THR A 385 29.46 -6.05 -2.33
C THR A 385 30.06 -7.28 -1.64
N PRO A 386 29.42 -8.45 -1.78
CA PRO A 386 30.12 -9.72 -1.56
C PRO A 386 31.29 -9.88 -2.53
N THR A 387 32.13 -10.88 -2.27
CA THR A 387 33.17 -11.31 -3.23
C THR A 387 32.48 -12.02 -4.39
N PHE A 388 32.68 -11.50 -5.60
CA PHE A 388 32.24 -12.16 -6.83
C PHE A 388 33.20 -13.27 -7.22
N GLU A 389 32.69 -14.32 -7.86
CA GLU A 389 33.53 -15.36 -8.46
C GLU A 389 34.44 -14.82 -9.56
N ASP A 390 35.55 -15.52 -9.81
CA ASP A 390 36.44 -15.19 -10.91
C ASP A 390 35.65 -15.20 -12.23
N GLU A 391 36.00 -14.27 -13.13
CA GLU A 391 35.37 -14.09 -14.44
C GLU A 391 33.91 -13.58 -14.45
N TRP A 392 33.35 -13.23 -13.29
CA TRP A 392 31.95 -12.80 -13.17
C TRP A 392 31.58 -11.65 -14.12
N SER A 393 32.41 -10.61 -14.18
CA SER A 393 32.16 -9.45 -15.05
C SER A 393 32.24 -9.79 -16.54
N GLN A 394 33.12 -10.74 -16.91
CA GLN A 394 33.26 -11.22 -18.27
C GLN A 394 32.02 -12.00 -18.71
N ARG A 395 31.45 -12.82 -17.81
CA ARG A 395 30.20 -13.57 -18.08
C ARG A 395 29.00 -12.65 -18.24
N LEU A 396 28.84 -11.66 -17.37
CA LEU A 396 27.80 -10.65 -17.53
C LEU A 396 27.92 -9.94 -18.88
N LEU A 397 29.13 -9.52 -19.25
CA LEU A 397 29.38 -8.87 -20.54
C LEU A 397 29.03 -9.79 -21.72
N GLN A 398 29.44 -11.06 -21.69
CA GLN A 398 29.13 -12.02 -22.74
C GLN A 398 27.62 -12.22 -22.93
N ARG A 399 26.86 -12.34 -21.83
CA ARG A 399 25.40 -12.45 -21.91
C ARG A 399 24.74 -11.17 -22.43
N LEU A 400 25.20 -10.00 -21.98
CA LEU A 400 24.70 -8.73 -22.50
C LEU A 400 24.98 -8.55 -24.00
N GLN A 401 26.15 -9.00 -24.47
CA GLN A 401 26.48 -8.98 -25.90
C GLN A 401 25.60 -9.92 -26.72
N SER A 402 25.29 -11.12 -26.21
CA SER A 402 24.40 -12.05 -26.92
C SER A 402 22.95 -11.58 -27.03
N LEU A 403 22.54 -10.59 -26.26
CA LEU A 403 21.21 -9.98 -26.32
C LEU A 403 21.16 -8.76 -27.25
N GLN A 404 22.29 -8.32 -27.81
CA GLN A 404 22.38 -7.21 -28.76
C GLN A 404 22.32 -7.66 -30.23
N ASP A 405 22.58 -8.96 -30.47
CA ASP A 405 22.52 -9.61 -31.78
C ASP A 405 21.10 -10.15 -32.05
#